data_AF-A0A7Z9F3U6-F1
#
_entry.id   AF-A0A7Z9F3U6-F1
#
_cell.length_a   1.000
_cell.length_b   1.000
_cell.length_c   1.000
_cell.angle_alpha   90.00
_cell.angle_beta   90.00
_cell.angle_gamma   90.00
#
_symmetry.space_group_name_H-M   'P 1'
#
loop_
_entity.id
_entity.type
_entity.pdbx_description
1 polymer ?
#
loop_
_entity_poly.entity_id
_entity_poly.type
_entity_poly.pdbx_seq_one_letter_code
_entity_poly.pdbx_strand_id
1 'polypeptide(L)' 'VVGRRVGNAVTRNRIKRRLRGAVTESCVVEGWDITLIARNRAANAKYHELKESLNRLMVRAGILDQRSEVAR' A
#
# COMPACT_ATOMS: atom_id res chain seq x y z
N VAL A 1 -0.72 -9.17 -4.08
CA VAL A 1 0.01 -10.06 -5.03
C VAL A 1 1.15 -9.31 -5.70
N VAL A 2 2.32 -9.97 -5.86
CA VAL A 2 3.47 -9.41 -6.62
C VAL A 2 3.93 -10.42 -7.66
N GLY A 3 3.77 -10.08 -8.94
CA GLY A 3 4.09 -10.98 -10.06
C GLY A 3 5.59 -11.19 -10.27
N ARG A 4 5.96 -12.27 -10.98
CA ARG A 4 7.36 -12.62 -11.31
C ARG A 4 8.08 -11.53 -12.10
N ARG A 5 7.34 -10.77 -12.94
CA ARG A 5 7.88 -9.68 -13.77
C ARG A 5 8.38 -8.46 -12.98
N VAL A 6 8.03 -8.35 -11.70
CA VAL A 6 8.42 -7.22 -10.84
C VAL A 6 9.87 -7.34 -10.35
N GLY A 7 10.42 -8.55 -10.28
CA GLY A 7 11.81 -8.78 -9.88
C GLY A 7 12.05 -10.11 -9.17
N ASN A 8 13.26 -10.28 -8.65
CA ASN A 8 13.65 -11.48 -7.90
C ASN A 8 12.86 -11.63 -6.58
N ALA A 9 13.03 -12.77 -5.90
CA ALA A 9 12.30 -13.05 -4.66
C ALA A 9 12.53 -11.99 -3.57
N VAL A 10 13.76 -11.47 -3.45
CA VAL A 10 14.13 -10.46 -2.45
C VAL A 10 13.41 -9.13 -2.72
N THR A 11 13.42 -8.65 -3.96
CA THR A 11 12.72 -7.43 -4.37
C THR A 11 11.21 -7.58 -4.13
N ARG A 12 10.61 -8.71 -4.52
CA ARG A 12 9.19 -8.98 -4.29
C ARG A 12 8.83 -9.02 -2.79
N ASN A 13 9.66 -9.64 -1.97
CA ASN A 13 9.45 -9.71 -0.52
C ASN A 13 9.61 -8.33 0.13
N ARG A 14 10.58 -7.53 -0.31
CA ARG A 14 10.76 -6.15 0.13
C ARG A 14 9.52 -5.31 -0.15
N ILE A 15 8.96 -5.41 -1.35
CA ILE A 15 7.72 -4.71 -1.72
C ILE A 15 6.56 -5.16 -0.83
N LYS A 16 6.35 -6.47 -0.65
CA LYS A 16 5.29 -6.99 0.23
C LYS A 16 5.44 -6.47 1.66
N ARG A 17 6.65 -6.45 2.21
CA ARG A 17 6.92 -5.94 3.56
C ARG A 17 6.60 -4.44 3.67
N ARG A 18 7.04 -3.65 2.69
CA ARG A 18 6.75 -2.20 2.64
C ARG A 18 5.26 -1.92 2.53
N LEU A 19 4.56 -2.61 1.64
CA LEU A 19 3.11 -2.43 1.48
C LEU A 19 2.35 -2.83 2.75
N ARG A 20 2.73 -3.93 3.42
CA ARG A 20 2.13 -4.31 4.71
C ARG A 20 2.37 -3.24 5.78
N GLY A 21 3.60 -2.75 5.93
CA GLY A 21 3.89 -1.67 6.87
C GLY A 21 3.08 -0.41 6.59
N ALA A 22 2.98 -0.01 5.32
CA ALA A 22 2.18 1.15 4.94
C ALA A 22 0.68 0.96 5.26
N VAL A 23 0.11 -0.22 5.01
CA VAL A 23 -1.29 -0.53 5.39
C VAL A 23 -1.48 -0.51 6.90
N THR A 24 -0.55 -1.05 7.69
CA THR A 24 -0.62 -1.01 9.16
C THR A 24 -0.57 0.42 9.70
N GLU A 25 0.17 1.31 9.04
CA GLU A 25 0.19 2.75 9.38
C GLU A 25 -1.03 3.52 8.87
N SER A 26 -1.93 2.88 8.10
CA SER A 26 -3.11 3.50 7.52
C SER A 26 -4.33 3.29 8.43
N CYS A 27 -5.16 4.32 8.61
CA CYS A 27 -6.42 4.23 9.35
C CYS A 27 -7.52 3.65 8.44
N VAL A 28 -7.41 2.39 8.05
CA VAL A 28 -8.42 1.72 7.22
C VAL A 28 -9.57 1.26 8.10
N VAL A 29 -10.80 1.51 7.67
CA VAL A 29 -12.02 1.05 8.37
C VAL A 29 -12.04 -0.48 8.38
N GLU A 30 -12.50 -1.08 9.48
CA GLU A 30 -12.65 -2.54 9.57
C GLU A 30 -13.72 -3.08 8.61
N GLY A 31 -13.67 -4.37 8.29
CA GLY A 31 -14.67 -5.05 7.46
C GLY A 31 -14.37 -5.09 5.95
N TRP A 32 -13.16 -4.69 5.52
CA TRP A 32 -12.75 -4.71 4.12
C TRP A 32 -11.70 -5.78 3.82
N ASP A 33 -11.93 -6.56 2.76
CA ASP A 33 -10.92 -7.42 2.16
C ASP A 33 -10.15 -6.66 1.06
N ILE A 34 -8.86 -6.39 1.30
CA ILE A 34 -8.04 -5.54 0.42
C ILE A 34 -6.98 -6.36 -0.28
N THR A 35 -7.05 -6.41 -1.62
CA THR A 35 -6.00 -7.01 -2.45
C THR A 35 -5.18 -5.95 -3.18
N LEU A 36 -3.91 -5.79 -2.77
CA LEU A 36 -2.96 -4.89 -3.43
C LEU A 36 -2.17 -5.61 -4.54
N ILE A 37 -2.11 -5.04 -5.73
CA ILE A 37 -1.32 -5.56 -6.86
C ILE A 37 -0.14 -4.63 -7.16
N ALA A 38 1.09 -5.10 -6.90
CA ALA A 38 2.29 -4.34 -7.22
C ALA A 38 2.62 -4.44 -8.72
N ARG A 39 2.65 -3.30 -9.41
CA ARG A 39 3.10 -3.18 -10.81
C ARG A 39 4.63 -3.06 -10.89
N ASN A 40 5.23 -3.24 -12.06
CA ASN A 40 6.70 -3.21 -12.24
C ASN A 40 7.36 -1.95 -11.68
N ARG A 41 6.71 -0.77 -11.78
CA ARG A 41 7.21 0.49 -11.21
C ARG A 41 7.44 0.42 -9.69
N ALA A 42 6.72 -0.43 -8.97
CA ALA A 42 6.89 -0.62 -7.53
C ALA A 42 8.24 -1.23 -7.13
N ALA A 43 8.98 -1.83 -8.07
CA ALA A 43 10.29 -2.43 -7.79
C ALA A 43 11.35 -1.40 -7.41
N ASN A 44 11.30 -0.22 -8.04
CA ASN A 44 12.26 0.86 -7.86
C ASN A 44 11.72 2.00 -7.00
N ALA A 45 10.44 1.96 -6.63
CA ALA A 45 9.81 2.98 -5.81
C ALA A 45 10.39 3.01 -4.38
N LYS A 46 10.61 4.22 -3.88
CA LYS A 46 10.93 4.51 -2.48
C LYS A 46 9.70 4.25 -1.62
N TYR A 47 9.92 4.09 -0.32
CA TYR A 47 8.84 3.78 0.62
C TYR A 47 7.75 4.86 0.64
N HIS A 48 8.14 6.14 0.67
CA HIS A 48 7.18 7.25 0.68
C HIS A 48 6.32 7.28 -0.58
N GLU A 49 6.88 6.99 -1.76
CA GLU A 49 6.13 6.93 -3.02
C GLU A 49 5.09 5.80 -3.00
N LEU A 50 5.46 4.64 -2.42
CA LEU A 50 4.54 3.53 -2.24
C LEU A 50 3.41 3.88 -1.26
N LYS A 51 3.75 4.52 -0.13
CA LYS A 51 2.78 4.95 0.89
C LYS A 51 1.83 6.01 0.35
N GLU A 52 2.34 7.01 -0.36
CA GLU A 52 1.53 8.05 -0.98
C GLU A 52 0.61 7.46 -2.06
N SER A 53 1.13 6.56 -2.90
CA SER A 53 0.30 5.84 -3.88
C SER A 53 -0.78 4.99 -3.20
N LEU A 54 -0.48 4.35 -2.07
CA LEU A 54 -1.44 3.56 -1.31
C LEU A 54 -2.55 4.45 -0.74
N ASN A 55 -2.18 5.55 -0.07
CA ASN A 55 -3.14 6.49 0.51
C ASN A 55 -4.08 7.05 -0.56
N ARG A 56 -3.56 7.45 -1.72
CA ARG A 56 -4.39 7.90 -2.85
C ARG A 56 -5.42 6.85 -3.30
N LEU A 57 -5.03 5.57 -3.31
CA LEU A 57 -5.95 4.49 -3.66
C LEU A 57 -7.00 4.27 -2.58
N MET A 58 -6.62 4.34 -1.30
CA MET A 58 -7.54 4.16 -0.18
C MET A 58 -8.55 5.32 -0.07
N VAL A 59 -8.12 6.57 -0.28
CA VAL A 59 -9.01 7.74 -0.38
C VAL A 59 -10.01 7.53 -1.50
N ARG A 60 -9.54 7.13 -2.69
CA ARG A 60 -10.41 6.87 -3.84
C ARG A 60 -11.39 5.73 -3.61
N ALA A 61 -10.98 4.71 -2.85
CA ALA A 61 -11.84 3.61 -2.48
C ALA A 61 -12.83 3.96 -1.34
N GLY A 62 -12.65 5.11 -0.67
CA GLY A 62 -13.53 5.55 0.43
C GLY A 62 -13.41 4.69 1.69
N ILE A 63 -12.27 4.01 1.89
CA ILE A 63 -12.08 3.04 2.99
C ILE A 63 -11.22 3.57 4.13
N LEU A 64 -10.79 4.84 4.06
CA LEU A 64 -10.09 5.50 5.17
C LEU A 64 -11.10 6.01 6.19
N ASP A 65 -10.76 5.85 7.46
CA ASP A 65 -11.54 6.42 8.56
C ASP A 65 -11.46 7.95 8.51
N GLN A 66 -12.58 8.59 8.23
CA GLN A 66 -12.73 10.04 8.21
C GLN A 66 -12.47 10.67 9.59
N ARG A 67 -12.49 9.90 10.69
CA ARG A 67 -12.11 10.42 12.02
C ARG A 67 -10.64 10.80 12.13
N SER A 68 -9.79 10.28 11.25
CA SER A 68 -8.35 10.60 11.23
C SER A 68 -8.04 11.96 10.59
N GLU A 69 -9.00 12.60 9.93
CA GLU A 69 -8.86 13.93 9.32
C GLU A 69 -8.98 15.06 10.36
N VAL A 70 -9.50 14.79 11.56
CA VAL A 70 -9.71 15.80 12.63
C VAL A 70 -8.48 15.97 13.54
N ALA A 71 -7.41 15.18 13.34
CA ALA A 71 -6.21 15.20 14.17
C ALA A 71 -4.96 15.80 13.49
N ARG A 72 -5.12 16.57 12.42
CA ARG A 72 -4.07 17.41 11.82
C ARG A 72 -4.57 18.81 11.56
#